data_AF-A0A946ZRM9-F1
#
_entry.id   AF-A0A946ZRM9-F1
#
_cell.length_a   1.000
_cell.length_b   1.000
_cell.length_c   1.000
_cell.angle_alpha   90.00
_cell.angle_beta   90.00
_cell.angle_gamma   90.00
#
_symmetry.space_group_name_H-M   'P 1'
#
loop_
_entity.id
_entity.type
_entity.pdbx_description
1 polymer ?
#
loop_
_entity_poly.entity_id
_entity_poly.type
_entity_poly.pdbx_seq_one_letter_code
_entity_poly.pdbx_strand_id
1 'polypeptide(L)'
;VSNDAPPGCENWFVMINAPGDYGQDWPSLKAKARKTILKKLSATLNREIEPLILTEHILDPVGIQDNTSSYRGALYGAASNSRFAAFLRHPNFTGQVQNLYFCGGSVHPGGGIPLCLLSAKIVSDLVPDINSNQ
;
A
#
# COMPACT_ATOMS: atom_id res chain seq x y z
N VAL A 1 -19.29 10.78 -6.80
CA VAL A 1 -18.98 11.81 -5.80
C VAL A 1 -18.83 13.11 -6.55
N SER A 2 -19.79 14.03 -6.46
CA SER A 2 -19.87 15.21 -7.34
C SER A 2 -19.01 16.39 -6.89
N ASN A 3 -18.44 16.32 -5.68
CA ASN A 3 -17.76 17.44 -5.02
C ASN A 3 -16.26 17.19 -4.79
N ASP A 4 -15.70 16.11 -5.32
CA ASP A 4 -14.28 15.77 -5.12
C ASP A 4 -13.35 16.52 -6.10
N ALA A 5 -13.92 17.21 -7.07
CA ALA A 5 -13.23 18.09 -8.01
C ALA A 5 -14.06 19.36 -8.26
N PRO A 6 -13.42 20.48 -8.65
CA PRO A 6 -14.12 21.68 -9.10
C PRO A 6 -15.04 21.42 -10.31
N PRO A 7 -16.05 22.27 -10.57
CA PRO A 7 -16.89 22.15 -11.76
C PRO A 7 -16.06 22.07 -13.05
N GLY A 8 -16.37 21.07 -13.89
CA GLY A 8 -15.65 20.84 -15.15
C GLY A 8 -14.26 20.21 -15.01
N CYS A 9 -13.86 19.79 -13.80
CA CYS A 9 -12.60 19.13 -13.52
C CYS A 9 -12.82 17.68 -13.04
N GLU A 10 -11.73 16.91 -13.01
CA GLU A 10 -11.68 15.54 -12.47
C GLU A 10 -10.46 15.40 -11.54
N ASN A 11 -10.54 14.53 -10.53
CA ASN A 11 -9.48 14.27 -9.56
C ASN A 11 -8.84 12.89 -9.80
N TRP A 12 -7.85 12.83 -10.70
CA TRP A 12 -7.31 11.55 -11.16
C TRP A 12 -6.33 10.94 -10.16
N PHE A 13 -6.61 9.72 -9.74
CA PHE A 13 -5.61 8.82 -9.18
C PHE A 13 -5.01 7.96 -10.29
N VAL A 14 -3.74 8.21 -10.63
CA VAL A 14 -3.03 7.48 -11.68
C VAL A 14 -1.92 6.65 -11.06
N MET A 15 -2.01 5.32 -11.19
CA MET A 15 -1.10 4.38 -10.55
C MET A 15 -0.48 3.44 -11.58
N ILE A 16 0.80 3.15 -11.40
CA ILE A 16 1.52 2.06 -12.07
C ILE A 16 2.12 1.14 -11.02
N ASN A 17 2.34 -0.13 -11.39
CA ASN A 17 3.15 -1.01 -10.55
C ASN A 17 4.61 -0.54 -10.59
N ALA A 18 5.25 -0.52 -9.43
CA ALA A 18 6.65 -0.18 -9.26
C ALA A 18 7.33 -1.22 -8.37
N PRO A 19 8.66 -1.42 -8.48
CA PRO A 19 9.38 -2.16 -7.46
C PRO A 19 9.32 -1.41 -6.13
N GLY A 20 9.54 -2.11 -5.01
CA GLY A 20 9.86 -1.45 -3.75
C GLY A 20 11.19 -0.68 -3.83
N ASP A 21 11.53 0.04 -2.77
CA ASP A 21 12.83 0.70 -2.67
C ASP A 21 13.95 -0.31 -2.35
N TYR A 22 14.95 -0.34 -3.23
CA TYR A 22 16.18 -1.13 -3.15
C TYR A 22 17.42 -0.25 -3.41
N GLY A 23 17.30 1.08 -3.23
CA GLY A 23 18.38 2.03 -3.49
C GLY A 23 18.46 2.53 -4.93
N GLN A 24 17.34 2.50 -5.66
CA GLN A 24 17.27 3.07 -7.01
C GLN A 24 17.26 4.61 -6.96
N ASP A 25 17.63 5.26 -8.07
CA ASP A 25 17.45 6.70 -8.25
C ASP A 25 15.96 7.04 -8.51
N TRP A 26 15.20 7.19 -7.42
CA TRP A 26 13.78 7.52 -7.46
C TRP A 26 13.45 8.86 -8.13
N PRO A 27 14.20 9.96 -7.92
CA PRO A 27 14.01 11.19 -8.69
C PRO A 27 14.01 10.97 -10.20
N SER A 28 15.00 10.24 -10.73
CA SER A 28 15.10 9.93 -12.16
C SER A 28 13.97 9.01 -12.63
N LEU A 29 13.65 7.97 -11.84
CA LEU A 29 12.56 7.03 -12.16
C LEU A 29 11.19 7.74 -12.20
N LYS A 30 10.91 8.65 -11.26
CA LYS A 30 9.67 9.45 -11.24
C LYS A 30 9.54 10.31 -12.49
N ALA A 31 10.59 11.06 -12.84
CA ALA A 31 10.58 11.92 -14.03
C ALA A 31 10.34 11.09 -15.31
N LYS A 32 11.00 9.93 -15.42
CA LYS A 32 10.80 9.00 -16.54
C LYS A 32 9.38 8.44 -16.58
N ALA A 33 8.88 7.97 -15.44
CA ALA A 33 7.53 7.42 -15.33
C ALA A 33 6.47 8.45 -15.71
N ARG A 34 6.56 9.69 -15.20
CA ARG A 34 5.66 10.79 -15.54
C ARG A 34 5.56 11.00 -17.05
N LYS A 35 6.70 11.15 -17.73
CA LYS A 35 6.75 11.33 -19.19
C LYS A 35 6.12 10.15 -19.94
N THR A 36 6.39 8.92 -19.51
CA THR A 36 5.84 7.71 -20.13
C THR A 36 4.33 7.60 -19.93
N ILE A 37 3.84 7.88 -18.72
CA ILE A 37 2.42 7.86 -18.38
C ILE A 37 1.66 8.91 -19.20
N LEU A 38 2.13 10.16 -19.23
CA LEU A 38 1.49 11.23 -20.00
C LEU A 38 1.42 10.89 -21.49
N LYS A 39 2.53 10.41 -22.07
CA LYS A 39 2.53 9.96 -23.47
C LYS A 39 1.51 8.84 -23.72
N LYS A 40 1.41 7.87 -22.80
CA LYS A 40 0.45 6.76 -22.92
C LYS A 40 -0.99 7.24 -22.81
N LEU A 41 -1.30 8.07 -21.82
CA LEU A 41 -2.62 8.63 -21.63
C LEU A 41 -3.04 9.49 -22.83
N SER A 42 -2.18 10.40 -23.28
CA SER A 42 -2.50 11.27 -24.42
C SER A 42 -2.79 10.47 -25.69
N ALA A 43 -1.98 9.44 -25.98
CA ALA A 43 -2.19 8.57 -27.13
C ALA A 43 -3.47 7.72 -27.00
N THR A 44 -3.76 7.19 -25.81
CA THR A 44 -4.94 6.35 -25.58
C THR A 44 -6.24 7.14 -25.59
N LEU A 45 -6.22 8.40 -25.13
CA LEU A 45 -7.41 9.26 -25.05
C LEU A 45 -7.52 10.22 -26.24
N ASN A 46 -6.54 10.21 -27.14
CA ASN A 46 -6.44 11.11 -28.28
C ASN A 46 -6.58 12.60 -27.87
N ARG A 47 -5.90 12.98 -26.78
CA ARG A 47 -5.97 14.31 -26.18
C ARG A 47 -4.67 14.62 -25.46
N GLU A 48 -4.10 15.81 -25.65
CA GLU A 48 -2.95 16.23 -24.84
C GLU A 48 -3.36 16.44 -23.38
N ILE A 49 -2.88 15.56 -22.48
CA ILE A 49 -3.26 15.55 -21.06
C ILE A 49 -2.41 16.51 -20.22
N GLU A 50 -1.12 16.64 -20.52
CA GLU A 50 -0.20 17.44 -19.69
C GLU A 50 -0.65 18.89 -19.46
N PRO A 51 -1.18 19.62 -20.45
CA PRO A 51 -1.68 20.99 -20.24
C PRO A 51 -2.95 21.08 -19.37
N LEU A 52 -3.61 19.95 -19.10
CA LEU A 52 -4.86 19.89 -18.32
C LEU A 52 -4.59 19.64 -16.83
N ILE A 53 -3.33 19.41 -16.43
CA ILE A 53 -2.95 19.17 -15.03
C ILE A 53 -2.86 20.50 -14.29
N LEU A 54 -3.83 20.76 -13.41
CA LEU A 54 -3.86 21.97 -12.58
C LEU A 54 -2.96 21.85 -11.34
N THR A 55 -2.84 20.64 -10.79
CA THR A 55 -1.99 20.32 -9.63
C THR A 55 -1.55 18.86 -9.71
N GLU A 56 -0.40 18.55 -9.14
CA GLU A 56 0.18 17.21 -9.15
C GLU A 56 0.77 16.89 -7.77
N HIS A 57 0.43 15.72 -7.24
CA HIS A 57 1.07 15.15 -6.07
C HIS A 57 1.56 13.75 -6.42
N ILE A 58 2.82 13.44 -6.10
CA ILE A 58 3.44 12.16 -6.43
C ILE A 58 3.75 11.42 -5.14
N LEU A 59 3.24 10.19 -5.05
CA LEU A 59 3.58 9.24 -3.99
C LEU A 59 4.35 8.06 -4.60
N ASP A 60 5.60 7.90 -4.18
CA ASP A 60 6.49 6.80 -4.60
C ASP A 60 6.71 5.81 -3.43
N PRO A 61 7.41 4.68 -3.64
CA PRO A 61 7.68 3.71 -2.58
C PRO A 61 8.47 4.26 -1.39
N VAL A 62 9.33 5.27 -1.59
CA VAL A 62 10.03 5.94 -0.48
C VAL A 62 9.01 6.70 0.37
N GLY A 63 8.15 7.50 -0.27
CA GLY A 63 7.08 8.21 0.42
C GLY A 63 6.08 7.28 1.12
N ILE A 64 5.76 6.11 0.54
CA ILE A 64 4.92 5.10 1.21
C ILE A 64 5.62 4.58 2.47
N GLN A 65 6.92 4.27 2.38
CA GLN A 65 7.69 3.83 3.54
C GLN A 65 7.70 4.91 4.63
N ASP A 66 7.97 6.16 4.27
CA ASP A 66 8.06 7.26 5.23
C ASP A 66 6.71 7.55 5.89
N ASN A 67 5.62 7.46 5.14
CA ASN A 67 4.28 7.77 5.63
C ASN A 67 3.72 6.69 6.58
N THR A 68 4.04 5.41 6.36
CA THR A 68 3.40 4.30 7.10
C THR A 68 4.38 3.32 7.73
N SER A 69 5.68 3.60 7.71
CA SER A 69 6.74 2.65 8.12
C SER A 69 6.69 1.31 7.39
N SER A 70 6.10 1.28 6.18
CA SER A 70 6.01 0.08 5.37
C SER A 70 7.36 -0.21 4.73
N TYR A 71 8.05 -1.26 5.19
CA TYR A 71 9.38 -1.62 4.68
C TYR A 71 9.42 -1.70 3.14
N ARG A 72 10.36 -0.98 2.53
CA ARG A 72 10.55 -0.79 1.08
C ARG A 72 9.36 -0.18 0.34
N GLY A 73 8.40 0.42 1.04
CA GLY A 73 7.17 0.93 0.45
C GLY A 73 6.21 -0.16 -0.03
N ALA A 74 6.31 -1.38 0.51
CA ALA A 74 5.48 -2.50 0.07
C ALA A 74 4.00 -2.31 0.46
N LEU A 75 3.10 -2.37 -0.53
CA LEU A 75 1.66 -2.22 -0.30
C LEU A 75 1.00 -3.41 0.40
N TYR A 76 1.54 -4.62 0.26
CA TYR A 76 0.91 -5.86 0.71
C TYR A 76 1.80 -6.74 1.62
N GLY A 77 2.81 -6.12 2.23
CA GLY A 77 3.82 -6.83 3.01
C GLY A 77 4.66 -7.78 2.14
N ALA A 78 5.00 -8.96 2.66
CA ALA A 78 5.73 -9.97 1.90
C ALA A 78 4.96 -10.41 0.65
N ALA A 79 5.66 -10.51 -0.49
CA ALA A 79 5.06 -10.89 -1.76
C ALA A 79 4.56 -12.35 -1.75
N SER A 80 3.35 -12.58 -2.22
CA SER A 80 2.75 -13.92 -2.35
C SER A 80 3.16 -14.63 -3.65
N ASN A 81 4.46 -14.63 -3.98
CA ASN A 81 4.97 -15.16 -5.25
C ASN A 81 5.13 -16.70 -5.27
N SER A 82 4.71 -17.40 -4.20
CA SER A 82 4.67 -18.86 -4.16
C SER A 82 3.42 -19.34 -3.42
N ARG A 83 2.95 -20.55 -3.74
CA ARG A 83 1.79 -21.18 -3.08
C ARG A 83 1.97 -21.30 -1.55
N PHE A 84 3.21 -21.34 -1.08
CA PHE A 84 3.54 -21.47 0.33
C PHE A 84 3.75 -20.12 1.04
N ALA A 85 3.84 -19.01 0.31
CA ALA A 85 4.09 -17.69 0.88
C ALA A 85 3.02 -17.25 1.90
N ALA A 86 1.76 -17.68 1.70
CA ALA A 86 0.68 -17.41 2.65
C ALA A 86 0.88 -18.12 4.01
N PHE A 87 1.48 -19.32 4.01
CA PHE A 87 1.77 -20.11 5.22
C PHE A 87 3.06 -19.66 5.93
N LEU A 88 3.92 -18.91 5.23
CA LEU A 88 5.17 -18.37 5.79
C LEU A 88 4.99 -16.97 6.38
N ARG A 89 3.77 -16.41 6.36
CA ARG A 89 3.49 -15.12 7.02
C ARG A 89 3.67 -15.27 8.52
N HIS A 90 4.26 -14.25 9.15
CA HIS A 90 4.41 -14.23 10.60
C HIS A 90 3.02 -14.34 11.26
N PRO A 91 2.83 -15.22 12.26
CA PRO A 91 1.56 -15.38 12.95
C PRO A 91 1.18 -14.11 13.75
N ASN A 92 -0.08 -14.05 14.19
CA ASN A 92 -0.60 -12.93 14.98
C ASN A 92 -0.10 -12.89 16.44
N PHE A 93 0.76 -13.83 16.84
CA PHE A 93 1.34 -13.97 18.18
C PHE A 93 2.80 -14.43 18.08
N THR A 94 3.52 -14.45 19.20
CA THR A 94 4.85 -15.06 19.30
C THR A 94 4.97 -15.93 20.55
N GLY A 95 5.71 -17.04 20.45
CA GLY A 95 6.04 -17.87 21.61
C GLY A 95 7.20 -17.33 22.46
N GLN A 96 7.89 -16.28 22.00
CA GLN A 96 9.07 -15.73 22.67
C GLN A 96 8.74 -14.66 23.71
N VAL A 97 7.64 -13.93 23.51
CA VAL A 97 7.23 -12.82 24.38
C VAL A 97 5.75 -12.97 24.69
N GLN A 98 5.42 -13.16 25.96
CA GLN A 98 4.04 -13.26 26.41
C GLN A 98 3.30 -11.93 26.21
N ASN A 99 2.02 -12.00 25.86
CA ASN A 99 1.13 -10.85 25.65
C ASN A 99 1.55 -9.87 24.53
N LEU A 100 2.42 -10.32 23.60
CA LEU A 100 2.77 -9.58 22.39
C LEU A 100 2.04 -10.15 21.18
N TYR A 101 1.30 -9.29 20.47
CA TYR A 101 0.49 -9.64 19.30
C TYR A 101 0.84 -8.77 18.10
N PHE A 102 0.58 -9.29 16.90
CA PHE A 102 0.84 -8.61 15.63
C PHE A 102 -0.43 -8.57 14.78
N CYS A 103 -0.76 -7.39 14.27
CA CYS A 103 -1.94 -7.15 13.46
C CYS A 103 -1.59 -6.34 12.21
N GLY A 104 -2.19 -6.67 11.07
CA GLY A 104 -2.14 -5.86 9.86
C GLY A 104 -1.60 -6.60 8.64
N GLY A 105 -1.30 -5.84 7.58
CA GLY A 105 -1.06 -6.40 6.24
C GLY A 105 0.27 -7.13 6.03
N SER A 106 1.22 -6.96 6.95
CA SER A 106 2.53 -7.62 6.91
C SER A 106 2.55 -8.99 7.59
N VAL A 107 1.51 -9.34 8.34
CA VAL A 107 1.39 -10.60 9.09
C VAL A 107 0.20 -11.42 8.58
N HIS A 108 -0.10 -12.54 9.22
CA HIS A 108 -1.28 -13.35 8.91
C HIS A 108 -2.59 -12.54 9.10
N PRO A 109 -3.60 -12.70 8.22
CA PRO A 109 -3.64 -13.54 7.02
C PRO A 109 -3.05 -12.90 5.76
N GLY A 110 -2.89 -11.57 5.74
CA GLY A 110 -2.13 -10.88 4.71
C GLY A 110 -2.56 -9.45 4.44
N GLY A 111 -2.05 -8.90 3.32
CA GLY A 111 -2.28 -7.51 2.93
C GLY A 111 -3.65 -7.26 2.29
N GLY A 112 -4.07 -5.99 2.29
CA GLY A 112 -5.37 -5.54 1.77
C GLY A 112 -6.42 -5.40 2.86
N ILE A 113 -7.35 -4.46 2.67
CA ILE A 113 -8.32 -4.04 3.71
C ILE A 113 -9.03 -5.24 4.36
N PRO A 114 -9.63 -6.19 3.61
CA PRO A 114 -10.36 -7.30 4.23
C PRO A 114 -9.46 -8.19 5.09
N LEU A 115 -8.23 -8.48 4.63
CA LEU A 115 -7.30 -9.34 5.35
C LEU A 115 -6.71 -8.65 6.58
N CYS A 116 -6.46 -7.34 6.51
CA CYS A 116 -6.09 -6.55 7.69
C CYS A 116 -7.19 -6.58 8.77
N LEU A 117 -8.47 -6.48 8.38
CA LEU A 117 -9.59 -6.56 9.33
C LEU A 117 -9.72 -7.96 9.95
N LEU A 118 -9.50 -9.01 9.16
CA LEU A 118 -9.44 -10.39 9.68
C LEU A 118 -8.26 -10.59 10.64
N SER A 119 -7.10 -9.98 10.33
CA SER A 119 -5.94 -9.95 11.24
C SER A 119 -6.32 -9.37 12.61
N ALA A 120 -7.04 -8.24 12.61
CA ALA A 120 -7.53 -7.61 13.84
C ALA A 120 -8.52 -8.49 14.61
N LYS A 121 -9.44 -9.15 13.89
CA LYS A 121 -10.37 -10.11 14.50
C LYS A 121 -9.62 -11.25 15.20
N ILE A 122 -8.66 -11.87 14.53
CA ILE A 122 -7.86 -12.96 15.09
C ILE A 122 -7.11 -12.50 16.35
N VAL A 123 -6.47 -11.33 16.30
CA VAL A 123 -5.79 -10.78 17.48
C VAL A 123 -6.78 -10.54 18.62
N SER A 124 -7.97 -10.00 18.34
CA SER A 124 -9.00 -9.79 19.35
C SER A 124 -9.47 -11.10 19.99
N ASP A 125 -9.55 -12.19 19.23
CA ASP A 125 -9.94 -13.52 19.74
C ASP A 125 -8.79 -14.18 20.55
N LEU A 126 -7.53 -13.78 20.32
CA LEU A 126 -6.33 -14.31 21.01
C LEU A 126 -5.96 -13.55 22.29
N VAL A 127 -6.36 -12.29 22.40
CA VAL A 127 -6.09 -11.46 23.58
C VAL A 127 -7.04 -11.89 24.70
N PRO A 128 -6.53 -12.30 25.89
CA PRO A 128 -7.40 -12.70 26.99
C PRO A 128 -8.19 -11.51 27.53
N ASP A 129 -9.41 -11.78 27.98
CA ASP A 129 -10.24 -10.77 28.64
C ASP A 129 -9.54 -10.25 29.89
N ILE A 130 -9.47 -8.92 30.03
CA ILE A 130 -8.80 -8.25 31.16
C ILE A 130 -9.36 -8.70 32.52
N ASN A 131 -10.62 -9.15 32.55
CA ASN A 131 -11.33 -9.56 33.76
C ASN A 131 -11.31 -11.08 34.03
N SER A 132 -10.67 -11.88 33.17
CA SER A 132 -10.69 -13.35 33.28
C SER A 132 -9.73 -13.93 34.33
N ASN A 133 -8.99 -13.07 35.04
CA ASN A 133 -8.12 -13.42 36.17
C ASN A 133 -8.55 -12.78 37.51
N GLN A 134 -9.84 -12.43 37.68
CA GLN A 134 -10.45 -12.21 39.00
C GLN A 134 -11.29 -13.43 39.42
#